data_AF-A0A6M2E456-F1
#
_entry.id   AF-A0A6M2E456-F1
#
_cell.length_a   1.000
_cell.length_b   1.000
_cell.length_c   1.000
_cell.angle_alpha   90.00
_cell.angle_beta   90.00
_cell.angle_gamma   90.00
#
_symmetry.space_group_name_H-M   'P 1'
#
loop_
_entity.id
_entity.type
_entity.pdbx_description
1 polymer ?
#
loop_
_entity_poly.entity_id
_entity_poly.type
_entity_poly.pdbx_seq_one_letter_code
_entity_poly.pdbx_strand_id
1 'polypeptide(L)'
;MHPLIVLIAFLVALCEAEDIASTSQINHPEWADEGRLGRYQDAWKSIDQNSTTLYYLAKATYENDTGSWGQRFRCLSVMETSRNETEKTVQSEFWSILFQASW
;
A
#
# COMPACT_ATOMS: atom_id res chain seq x y z
N MET A 1 5.86 45.79 -28.36
CA MET A 1 5.83 44.64 -27.44
C MET A 1 4.53 44.72 -26.66
N HIS A 2 3.61 43.77 -26.87
CA HIS A 2 2.28 43.85 -26.28
C HIS A 2 2.35 43.53 -24.78
N PRO A 3 1.85 44.40 -23.88
CA PRO A 3 1.94 44.20 -22.43
C PRO A 3 1.24 42.91 -21.99
N LEU A 4 0.25 42.46 -22.75
CA LEU A 4 -0.49 41.22 -22.55
C LEU A 4 0.37 39.96 -22.72
N ILE A 5 1.33 39.98 -23.65
CA ILE A 5 2.21 38.82 -23.92
C ILE A 5 3.22 38.64 -22.77
N VAL A 6 3.71 39.75 -22.22
CA VAL A 6 4.63 39.74 -21.07
C VAL A 6 3.93 39.22 -19.81
N LEU A 7 2.66 39.57 -19.63
CA LEU A 7 1.85 39.14 -18.48
C LEU A 7 1.52 37.65 -18.53
N ILE A 8 1.20 37.13 -19.72
CA ILE A 8 0.98 35.68 -19.93
C ILE A 8 2.28 34.89 -19.69
N ALA A 9 3.41 35.37 -20.20
CA ALA A 9 4.70 34.71 -19.98
C ALA A 9 5.09 34.66 -18.49
N PHE A 10 4.80 35.71 -17.73
CA PHE A 10 5.02 35.75 -16.28
C PHE A 10 4.11 34.77 -15.52
N LEU A 11 2.84 34.67 -15.90
CA LEU A 11 1.88 33.75 -15.28
C LEU A 11 2.24 32.28 -15.55
N VAL A 12 2.72 31.95 -16.76
CA VAL A 12 3.19 30.60 -17.07
C VAL A 12 4.46 30.25 -16.28
N ALA A 13 5.40 31.20 -16.12
CA ALA A 13 6.61 31.00 -15.31
C ALA A 13 6.32 30.84 -13.81
N LEU A 14 5.29 31.52 -13.28
CA LEU A 14 4.84 31.35 -11.89
C LEU A 14 4.11 30.03 -11.67
N CYS A 15 3.36 29.55 -12.67
CA CYS A 15 2.64 28.27 -12.60
C CYS A 15 3.62 27.07 -12.52
N GLU A 16 4.79 27.17 -13.16
CA GLU A 16 5.84 26.14 -13.09
C GLU A 16 6.73 26.26 -11.83
N ALA A 17 6.54 27.28 -11.00
CA ALA A 17 7.31 27.49 -9.77
C ALA A 17 6.60 26.99 -8.50
N GLU A 18 5.34 26.55 -8.59
CA GLU A 18 4.62 25.87 -7.50
C GLU A 18 4.78 24.35 -7.59
N ASP A 19 6.02 23.88 -7.66
CA ASP A 19 6.40 22.50 -7.29
C ASP A 19 7.48 22.51 -6.20
N ILE A 20 7.47 23.54 -5.35
CA ILE A 20 8.30 23.56 -4.14
C ILE A 20 7.58 22.81 -3.03
N ALA A 21 7.78 21.50 -3.07
CA ALA A 21 8.03 20.69 -1.89
C ALA A 21 7.07 20.91 -0.71
N SER A 22 5.87 20.33 -0.79
CA SER A 22 5.30 19.74 0.41
C SER A 22 6.20 18.56 0.82
N THR A 23 7.33 18.85 1.47
CA THR A 23 8.03 17.86 2.28
C THR A 23 7.11 17.54 3.45
N SER A 24 6.11 16.68 3.23
CA SER A 24 5.64 15.83 4.31
C SER A 24 6.89 15.08 4.75
N GLN A 25 7.45 15.45 5.90
CA GLN A 25 8.51 14.69 6.51
C GLN A 25 7.90 13.30 6.74
N ILE A 26 8.20 12.34 5.86
CA ILE A 26 7.73 10.97 6.00
C ILE A 26 8.49 10.44 7.21
N ASN A 27 7.88 10.61 8.38
CA ASN A 27 8.39 10.05 9.61
C ASN A 27 8.19 8.54 9.51
N HIS A 28 9.25 7.87 9.06
CA HIS A 28 9.27 6.42 9.06
C HIS A 28 9.09 5.92 10.50
N PRO A 29 8.37 4.81 10.69
CA PRO A 29 8.28 4.20 12.01
C PRO A 29 9.66 3.72 12.46
N GLU A 30 9.91 3.71 13.77
CA GLU A 30 11.23 3.35 14.33
C GLU A 30 11.73 1.95 13.91
N TRP A 31 10.82 1.07 13.52
CA TRP A 31 11.14 -0.28 13.06
C TRP A 31 11.54 -0.35 11.57
N ALA A 32 11.37 0.71 10.79
CA ALA A 32 11.79 0.75 9.38
C ALA A 32 13.29 1.03 9.26
N ASP A 33 14.09 0.07 9.71
CA ASP A 33 15.55 0.12 9.80
C ASP A 33 16.12 -1.19 9.25
N GLU A 34 16.54 -1.17 7.98
CA GLU A 34 17.03 -2.36 7.28
C GLU A 34 18.34 -2.89 7.89
N GLY A 35 19.21 -2.00 8.37
CA GLY A 35 20.49 -2.39 8.99
C GLY A 35 20.31 -3.16 10.30
N ARG A 36 19.33 -2.76 11.12
CA ARG A 36 19.05 -3.38 12.41
C ARG A 36 18.04 -4.53 12.32
N LEU A 37 17.00 -4.40 11.48
CA LEU A 37 15.84 -5.30 11.46
C LEU A 37 15.60 -5.99 10.11
N GLY A 38 16.36 -5.68 9.06
CA GLY A 38 16.11 -6.19 7.70
C GLY A 38 16.06 -7.71 7.60
N ARG A 39 16.83 -8.43 8.43
CA ARG A 39 16.80 -9.91 8.50
C ARG A 39 15.43 -10.50 8.87
N TYR A 40 14.52 -9.69 9.40
CA TYR A 40 13.15 -10.07 9.79
C TYR A 40 12.07 -9.48 8.89
N GLN A 41 12.45 -8.66 7.90
CA GLN A 41 11.52 -7.84 7.09
C GLN A 41 11.54 -8.24 5.60
N ASP A 42 12.12 -9.40 5.28
CA ASP A 42 12.12 -9.94 3.92
C ASP A 42 10.70 -10.33 3.50
N ALA A 43 10.05 -9.44 2.75
CA ALA A 43 8.70 -9.62 2.25
C ALA A 43 8.61 -10.80 1.26
N TRP A 44 9.62 -11.02 0.41
CA TRP A 44 9.58 -12.11 -0.56
C TRP A 44 9.64 -13.47 0.12
N LYS A 45 10.45 -13.59 1.16
CA LYS A 45 10.50 -14.79 2.00
C LYS A 45 9.22 -14.97 2.82
N SER A 46 8.58 -13.87 3.24
CA SER A 46 7.30 -13.95 3.96
C SER A 46 6.15 -14.40 3.06
N ILE A 47 6.16 -13.99 1.79
CA ILE A 47 5.15 -14.33 0.78
C ILE A 47 5.62 -15.58 0.03
N ASP A 48 6.02 -16.63 0.76
CA ASP A 48 6.43 -17.95 0.23
C ASP A 48 5.42 -19.01 0.67
N GLN A 49 4.14 -18.73 0.42
CA GLN A 49 3.05 -19.65 0.68
C GLN A 49 3.04 -20.63 -0.50
N ASN A 50 3.42 -21.88 -0.30
CA ASN A 50 3.11 -22.89 -1.32
C ASN A 50 1.57 -23.07 -1.42
N SER A 51 1.10 -23.79 -2.43
CA SER A 51 -0.34 -24.05 -2.63
C SER A 51 -1.01 -24.89 -1.52
N THR A 52 -0.27 -25.25 -0.46
CA THR A 52 -0.78 -26.00 0.69
C THR A 52 -0.71 -25.21 1.99
N THR A 53 -0.18 -23.99 1.96
CA THR A 53 -0.03 -23.14 3.16
C THR A 53 -1.06 -22.02 3.14
N LEU A 54 -1.87 -21.97 4.20
CA LEU A 54 -2.92 -20.98 4.39
C LEU A 54 -2.55 -20.07 5.56
N TYR A 55 -2.50 -18.76 5.32
CA TYR A 55 -2.24 -17.76 6.35
C TYR A 55 -3.55 -17.13 6.82
N TYR A 56 -3.62 -16.83 8.12
CA TYR A 56 -4.79 -16.22 8.75
C TYR A 56 -4.42 -14.89 9.40
N LEU A 57 -5.27 -13.87 9.19
CA LEU A 57 -5.18 -12.63 9.97
C LEU A 57 -5.84 -12.86 11.33
N ALA A 58 -5.05 -13.30 12.31
CA ALA A 58 -5.55 -13.64 13.63
C ALA A 58 -5.90 -12.41 14.48
N LYS A 59 -5.22 -11.27 14.27
CA LYS A 59 -5.39 -10.03 15.02
C LYS A 59 -5.15 -8.82 14.12
N ALA A 60 -5.94 -7.77 14.31
CA ALA A 60 -5.76 -6.47 13.70
C ALA A 60 -6.05 -5.38 14.75
N THR A 61 -5.43 -4.22 14.60
CA THR A 61 -5.71 -3.02 15.43
C THR A 61 -6.73 -2.09 14.78
N TYR A 62 -7.40 -2.56 13.73
CA TYR A 62 -8.44 -1.86 12.97
C TYR A 62 -9.53 -2.86 12.57
N GLU A 63 -10.75 -2.35 12.34
CA GLU A 63 -11.93 -3.20 12.06
C GLU A 63 -12.43 -3.08 10.62
N ASN A 64 -12.09 -1.99 9.92
CA ASN A 64 -12.65 -1.67 8.61
C ASN A 64 -11.52 -1.52 7.61
N ASP A 65 -11.71 -2.11 6.43
CA ASP A 65 -10.84 -1.94 5.28
C ASP A 65 -11.65 -1.33 4.13
N THR A 66 -11.19 -0.19 3.61
CA THR A 66 -11.85 0.52 2.51
C THR A 66 -11.47 -0.03 1.14
N GLY A 67 -10.42 -0.85 1.04
CA GLY A 67 -9.89 -1.32 -0.23
C GLY A 67 -10.53 -2.61 -0.74
N SER A 68 -10.86 -3.56 0.15
CA SER A 68 -11.14 -4.94 -0.27
C SER A 68 -12.07 -5.72 0.67
N TRP A 69 -11.86 -5.70 1.98
CA TRP A 69 -12.53 -6.64 2.91
C TRP A 69 -13.78 -6.07 3.60
N GLY A 70 -14.03 -4.77 3.45
CA GLY A 70 -15.22 -4.12 3.98
C GLY A 70 -15.16 -3.81 5.47
N GLN A 71 -16.33 -3.55 6.04
CA GLN A 71 -16.47 -3.18 7.45
C GLN A 71 -16.56 -4.40 8.36
N ARG A 72 -15.92 -4.32 9.53
CA ARG A 72 -15.89 -5.38 10.56
C ARG A 72 -15.54 -6.75 10.00
N PHE A 73 -14.53 -6.80 9.13
CA PHE A 73 -14.11 -8.05 8.49
C PHE A 73 -13.71 -9.10 9.53
N ARG A 74 -14.00 -10.38 9.25
CA ARG A 74 -13.65 -11.52 10.10
C ARG A 74 -13.19 -12.70 9.27
N CYS A 75 -12.42 -13.57 9.92
CA CYS A 75 -11.96 -14.85 9.35
C CYS A 75 -11.18 -14.66 8.03
N LEU A 76 -10.40 -13.58 7.94
CA LEU A 76 -9.59 -13.32 6.76
C LEU A 76 -8.45 -14.35 6.67
N SER A 77 -8.35 -14.99 5.52
CA SER A 77 -7.28 -15.90 5.17
C SER A 77 -6.81 -15.70 3.74
N VAL A 78 -5.57 -16.07 3.46
CA VAL A 78 -4.93 -15.93 2.16
C VAL A 78 -4.11 -17.17 1.83
N MET A 79 -4.15 -17.58 0.57
CA MET A 79 -3.34 -18.65 0.01
C MET A 79 -2.84 -18.24 -1.38
N GLU A 80 -1.61 -18.61 -1.71
CA GLU A 80 -1.06 -18.41 -3.07
C GLU A 80 -1.56 -19.48 -4.05
N THR A 81 -1.84 -19.03 -5.28
CA THR A 81 -2.27 -19.89 -6.39
C THR A 81 -1.23 -19.95 -7.51
N SER A 82 -0.42 -18.89 -7.68
CA SER A 82 0.71 -18.88 -8.61
C SER A 82 1.82 -17.93 -8.16
N ARG A 83 3.05 -18.19 -8.61
CA ARG A 83 4.26 -17.47 -8.20
C ARG A 83 5.19 -17.23 -9.38
N ASN A 84 5.70 -16.00 -9.48
CA ASN A 84 6.73 -15.60 -10.44
C ASN A 84 8.00 -15.18 -9.69
N GLU A 85 9.02 -16.05 -9.72
CA GLU A 85 10.29 -15.82 -9.02
C GLU A 85 11.11 -14.64 -9.56
N THR A 86 10.99 -14.38 -10.86
CA THR A 86 11.77 -13.34 -11.54
C THR A 86 11.22 -11.95 -11.22
N GLU A 87 9.89 -11.81 -11.27
CA GLU A 87 9.21 -10.53 -11.02
C GLU A 87 8.93 -10.28 -9.53
N LYS A 88 9.13 -11.31 -8.68
CA LYS A 88 8.80 -11.28 -7.26
C LYS A 88 7.32 -10.94 -7.03
N THR A 89 6.46 -11.59 -7.81
CA THR A 89 5.00 -11.44 -7.75
C THR A 89 4.34 -12.79 -7.45
N VAL A 90 3.17 -12.73 -6.80
CA VAL A 90 2.31 -13.88 -6.55
C VAL A 90 0.87 -13.53 -6.89
N GLN A 91 0.09 -14.52 -7.28
CA GLN A 91 -1.37 -14.44 -7.25
C GLN A 91 -1.86 -15.14 -6.00
N SER A 92 -2.79 -14.51 -5.29
CA SER A 92 -3.36 -15.04 -4.06
C SER A 92 -4.87 -14.94 -4.07
N GLU A 93 -5.51 -15.93 -3.46
CA GLU A 93 -6.93 -15.91 -3.17
C GLU A 93 -7.15 -15.56 -1.70
N PHE A 94 -8.12 -14.67 -1.45
CA PHE A 94 -8.48 -14.21 -0.11
C PHE A 94 -9.91 -14.66 0.22
N TRP A 95 -10.09 -15.21 1.42
CA TRP A 95 -11.41 -15.56 1.95
C TRP A 95 -11.69 -14.75 3.21
N SER A 96 -12.90 -14.23 3.33
CA SER A 96 -13.40 -13.59 4.55
C SER A 96 -14.90 -13.86 4.71
N ILE A 97 -15.42 -13.70 5.93
CA ILE A 97 -16.86 -13.75 6.18
C ILE A 97 -17.36 -12.31 6.25
N LEU A 98 -18.08 -11.87 5.20
CA LEU A 98 -18.83 -10.64 5.23
C LEU A 98 -20.13 -10.86 6.01
N PHE A 99 -20.21 -10.38 7.25
CA PHE A 99 -21.51 -10.20 7.89
C PHE A 99 -22.15 -8.94 7.32
N GLN A 100 -22.99 -9.08 6.30
CA GLN A 100 -24.03 -8.09 6.02
C GLN A 100 -25.06 -8.15 7.16
N ALA A 101 -24.74 -7.55 8.31
CA ALA A 101 -25.74 -7.31 9.34
C ALA A 101 -26.53 -6.06 8.94
N SER A 102 -27.61 -6.25 8.17
CA SER A 102 -28.70 -5.28 8.11
C SER A 102 -29.31 -5.17 9.50
N TRP A 103 -29.25 -3.99 10.09
CA TRP A 103 -30.15 -3.57 11.16
C TRP A 103 -30.95 -2.38 10.66
#